data_AF-A0AAD7PS93-F1
#
_entry.id   AF-A0AAD7PS93-F1
#
_cell.length_a   1.000
_cell.length_b   1.000
_cell.length_c   1.000
_cell.angle_alpha   90.00
_cell.angle_beta   90.00
_cell.angle_gamma   90.00
#
_symmetry.space_group_name_H-M   'P 1'
#
loop_
_entity.id
_entity.type
_entity.pdbx_description
1 polymer ?
#
loop_
_entity_poly.entity_id
_entity_poly.type
_entity_poly.pdbx_seq_one_letter_code
_entity_poly.pdbx_strand_id
1 'polypeptide(L)'
;MAGPDCEAKSIDNNDIVNSLASEGVEFLLSSEGQVPLSSCYEKTICLLFSANWCRPCRMFIPQLVELYNSMKKRGKNLDIIFISFDHDENGFKEHFKNMPWLAIPFDVNLHRRLIDRYHVDRIPSFLPLCSEGIAVEEDLIGFIEDYGAEAFPFTRKRQEELKAIDKIKHQEGNLEELLAHEGRNFVISEEHREVPLLELVGKTIGLYFCAHWSPPCHAFTTRLTEAYNNLLTTKDKSFEIVMISTDRDLKEFNVNISSMPWLAIPYEDRTRHDLCRIFDIKGVPALVLIGPDRKVINMNGRLLISLYGANAFPLEIEVALRNEGDALPHQLKDVKHEHVLKLDMAKAYVCDFCKKQGKFWAFSCDVCDYDLHPNCVQQCQQ
;
A
#
# COMPACT_ATOMS: atom_id res chain seq x y z
N MET A 1 17.10 -8.34 31.25
CA MET A 1 18.52 -8.61 30.94
C MET A 1 18.68 -8.37 29.46
N ALA A 2 19.31 -7.25 29.10
CA ALA A 2 19.55 -6.86 27.72
C ALA A 2 20.58 -7.83 27.11
N GLY A 3 20.23 -8.49 26.01
CA GLY A 3 21.18 -9.26 25.21
C GLY A 3 22.21 -8.31 24.56
N PRO A 4 23.40 -8.82 24.22
CA PRO A 4 24.50 -7.97 23.79
C PRO A 4 24.15 -7.25 22.47
N ASP A 5 24.40 -5.94 22.45
CA ASP A 5 24.50 -5.14 21.24
C ASP A 5 25.57 -5.77 20.33
N CYS A 6 25.11 -6.52 19.33
CA CYS A 6 25.96 -6.95 18.24
C CYS A 6 25.97 -5.81 17.21
N GLU A 7 26.89 -4.86 17.39
CA GLU A 7 27.38 -4.05 16.27
C GLU A 7 27.79 -5.03 15.15
N ALA A 8 27.30 -4.75 13.94
CA ALA A 8 27.58 -5.56 12.76
C ALA A 8 29.10 -5.71 12.62
N LYS A 9 29.61 -6.93 12.78
CA LYS A 9 31.00 -7.22 12.44
C LYS A 9 31.15 -7.02 10.93
N SER A 10 31.86 -5.96 10.55
CA SER A 10 32.32 -5.72 9.19
C SER A 10 33.09 -6.95 8.71
N ILE A 11 32.56 -7.70 7.75
CA ILE A 11 33.43 -8.51 6.90
C ILE A 11 34.16 -7.55 5.97
N ASP A 12 35.41 -7.87 5.75
CA ASP A 12 36.37 -7.08 5.00
C ASP A 12 35.92 -6.94 3.54
N ASN A 13 35.58 -5.72 3.11
CA ASN A 13 35.26 -5.42 1.71
C ASN A 13 36.36 -5.89 0.72
N ASN A 14 37.55 -6.21 1.24
CA ASN A 14 38.60 -6.93 0.53
C ASN A 14 38.10 -8.20 -0.17
N ASP A 15 37.21 -9.00 0.44
CA ASP A 15 36.78 -10.28 -0.15
C ASP A 15 35.99 -10.09 -1.47
N ILE A 16 35.24 -9.00 -1.59
CA ILE A 16 34.41 -8.70 -2.77
C ILE A 16 35.27 -8.18 -3.91
N VAL A 17 36.14 -7.21 -3.62
CA VAL A 17 37.10 -6.67 -4.59
C VAL A 17 37.98 -7.80 -5.12
N ASN A 18 38.43 -8.69 -4.23
CA ASN A 18 39.18 -9.88 -4.59
C ASN A 18 38.34 -10.86 -5.44
N SER A 19 37.06 -11.05 -5.11
CA SER A 19 36.17 -11.91 -5.90
C SER A 19 35.96 -11.38 -7.31
N LEU A 20 35.69 -10.09 -7.49
CA LEU A 20 35.55 -9.47 -8.82
C LEU A 20 36.87 -9.51 -9.60
N ALA A 21 37.98 -9.20 -8.94
CA ALA A 21 39.31 -9.28 -9.55
C ALA A 21 39.65 -10.72 -9.99
N SER A 22 39.28 -11.74 -9.20
CA SER A 22 39.50 -13.15 -9.55
C SER A 22 38.74 -13.61 -10.79
N GLU A 23 37.63 -12.94 -11.12
CA GLU A 23 36.85 -13.19 -12.34
C GLU A 23 37.36 -12.40 -13.55
N GLY A 24 38.38 -11.56 -13.36
CA GLY A 24 39.02 -10.74 -14.40
C GLY A 24 38.51 -9.31 -14.49
N VAL A 25 37.82 -8.79 -13.46
CA VAL A 25 37.45 -7.37 -13.41
C VAL A 25 38.67 -6.54 -13.01
N GLU A 26 39.12 -5.64 -13.87
CA GLU A 26 40.27 -4.76 -13.59
C GLU A 26 39.84 -3.37 -13.07
N PHE A 27 38.74 -2.86 -13.60
CA PHE A 27 38.18 -1.54 -13.27
C PHE A 27 36.65 -1.57 -13.40
N LEU A 28 36.01 -0.55 -12.84
CA LEU A 28 34.57 -0.30 -12.98
C LEU A 28 34.34 0.94 -13.82
N LEU A 29 33.14 1.09 -14.38
CA LEU A 29 32.69 2.25 -15.10
C LEU A 29 31.81 3.11 -14.20
N SER A 30 32.02 4.42 -14.22
CA SER A 30 31.07 5.44 -13.77
C SER A 30 30.60 6.29 -14.97
N SER A 31 29.72 7.26 -14.71
CA SER A 31 29.37 8.28 -15.71
C SER A 31 30.55 9.15 -16.14
N GLU A 32 31.61 9.23 -15.33
CA GLU A 32 32.79 10.08 -15.56
C GLU A 32 33.99 9.32 -16.16
N GLY A 33 33.93 7.99 -16.21
CA GLY A 33 34.98 7.16 -16.80
C GLY A 33 35.30 5.92 -15.97
N GLN A 34 36.55 5.48 -16.03
CA GLN A 34 37.01 4.28 -15.32
C GLN A 34 37.38 4.61 -13.87
N VAL A 35 37.00 3.72 -12.96
CA VAL A 35 37.25 3.83 -11.51
C VAL A 35 37.93 2.54 -11.04
N PRO A 36 39.00 2.60 -10.22
CA PRO A 36 39.66 1.41 -9.71
C PRO A 36 38.77 0.66 -8.71
N LEU A 37 38.89 -0.67 -8.65
CA LEU A 37 38.13 -1.50 -7.69
C LEU A 37 38.33 -1.08 -6.23
N SER A 38 39.48 -0.48 -5.90
CA SER A 38 39.76 0.04 -4.56
C SER A 38 38.81 1.15 -4.12
N SER A 39 38.04 1.76 -5.02
CA SER A 39 36.99 2.72 -4.65
C SER A 39 35.83 2.09 -3.88
N CYS A 40 35.73 0.76 -3.89
CA CYS A 40 34.68 0.01 -3.20
C CYS A 40 35.02 -0.32 -1.73
N TYR A 41 36.26 -0.07 -1.28
CA TYR A 41 36.64 -0.28 0.11
C TYR A 41 35.82 0.60 1.06
N GLU A 42 35.53 0.07 2.26
CA GLU A 42 34.75 0.74 3.31
C GLU A 42 33.30 1.19 2.94
N LYS A 43 32.75 0.64 1.85
CA LYS A 43 31.35 0.85 1.44
C LYS A 43 30.53 -0.43 1.55
N THR A 44 29.25 -0.31 1.84
CA THR A 44 28.28 -1.37 1.57
C THR A 44 28.13 -1.49 0.06
N ILE A 45 28.50 -2.62 -0.51
CA ILE A 45 28.38 -2.88 -1.95
C ILE A 45 27.15 -3.74 -2.22
N CYS A 46 26.35 -3.34 -3.20
CA CYS A 46 25.27 -4.17 -3.72
C CYS A 46 25.47 -4.46 -5.21
N LEU A 47 25.27 -5.69 -5.63
CA LEU A 47 25.25 -6.05 -7.04
C LEU A 47 23.84 -5.87 -7.60
N LEU A 48 23.72 -5.22 -8.75
CA LEU A 48 22.48 -5.08 -9.48
C LEU A 48 22.60 -5.84 -10.81
N PHE A 49 21.83 -6.90 -10.96
CA PHE A 49 21.69 -7.64 -12.20
C PHE A 49 20.43 -7.17 -12.93
N SER A 50 20.61 -6.60 -14.12
CA SER A 50 19.54 -5.88 -14.81
C SER A 50 19.79 -5.82 -16.32
N ALA A 51 18.77 -5.47 -17.11
CA ALA A 51 18.92 -5.27 -18.56
C ALA A 51 17.96 -4.23 -19.11
N ASN A 52 18.35 -3.61 -20.23
CA ASN A 52 17.51 -2.64 -20.92
C ASN A 52 16.24 -3.28 -21.47
N TRP A 53 16.33 -4.49 -22.04
CA TRP A 53 15.19 -5.16 -22.67
C TRP A 53 14.13 -5.63 -21.66
N CYS A 54 14.50 -5.75 -20.38
CA CYS A 54 13.66 -6.23 -19.28
C CYS A 54 12.74 -5.12 -18.72
N ARG A 55 11.42 -5.26 -18.89
CA ARG A 55 10.45 -4.26 -18.39
C ARG A 55 10.46 -4.10 -16.86
N PRO A 56 10.40 -5.17 -16.05
CA PRO A 56 10.47 -5.04 -14.58
C PRO A 56 11.75 -4.33 -14.13
N CYS A 57 12.87 -4.61 -14.80
CA CYS A 57 14.14 -3.95 -14.57
C CYS A 57 14.03 -2.43 -14.76
N ARG A 58 13.50 -1.97 -15.90
CA ARG A 58 13.30 -0.54 -16.17
C ARG A 58 12.35 0.13 -15.19
N MET A 59 11.37 -0.60 -14.64
CA MET A 59 10.46 -0.08 -13.63
C MET A 59 11.11 0.07 -12.25
N PHE A 60 12.07 -0.80 -11.92
CA PHE A 60 12.76 -0.77 -10.63
C PHE A 60 13.87 0.30 -10.56
N ILE A 61 14.55 0.60 -11.67
CA ILE A 61 15.67 1.56 -11.70
C ILE A 61 15.33 2.93 -11.07
N PRO A 62 14.21 3.60 -11.42
CA PRO A 62 13.89 4.90 -10.82
C PRO A 62 13.81 4.88 -9.29
N GLN A 63 13.17 3.85 -8.72
CA GLN A 63 13.06 3.70 -7.27
C GLN A 63 14.41 3.44 -6.61
N LEU A 64 15.26 2.64 -7.25
CA LEU A 64 16.61 2.38 -6.76
C LEU A 64 17.49 3.64 -6.84
N VAL A 65 17.29 4.50 -7.86
CA VAL A 65 17.95 5.81 -7.97
C VAL A 65 17.52 6.74 -6.83
N GLU A 66 16.23 6.80 -6.51
CA GLU A 66 15.71 7.58 -5.37
C GLU A 66 16.32 7.11 -4.05
N LEU A 67 16.33 5.79 -3.82
CA LEU A 67 16.99 5.18 -2.67
C LEU A 67 18.46 5.62 -2.61
N TYR A 68 19.21 5.40 -3.68
CA TYR A 68 20.64 5.67 -3.72
C TYR A 68 20.96 7.13 -3.43
N ASN A 69 20.19 8.05 -4.01
CA ASN A 69 20.31 9.49 -3.75
C ASN A 69 19.97 9.85 -2.30
N SER A 70 18.95 9.23 -1.71
CA SER A 70 18.60 9.40 -0.29
C SER A 70 19.74 8.93 0.62
N MET A 71 20.34 7.77 0.34
CA MET A 71 21.48 7.24 1.09
C MET A 71 22.70 8.17 1.00
N LYS A 72 23.01 8.69 -0.19
CA LYS A 72 24.06 9.72 -0.37
C LYS A 72 23.80 10.97 0.46
N LYS A 73 22.58 11.51 0.43
CA LYS A 73 22.19 12.69 1.24
C LYS A 73 22.32 12.44 2.74
N ARG A 74 22.02 11.21 3.19
CA ARG A 74 22.15 10.77 4.59
C ARG A 74 23.60 10.45 5.00
N GLY A 75 24.58 10.64 4.09
CA GLY A 75 26.00 10.38 4.35
C GLY A 75 26.32 8.90 4.55
N LYS A 76 25.53 7.99 3.97
CA LYS A 76 25.75 6.55 4.08
C LYS A 76 26.63 6.06 2.93
N ASN A 77 27.61 5.23 3.27
CA ASN A 77 28.56 4.64 2.32
C ASN A 77 27.94 3.43 1.60
N LEU A 78 26.99 3.67 0.70
CA LEU A 78 26.40 2.65 -0.18
C LEU A 78 26.89 2.86 -1.62
N ASP A 79 27.36 1.80 -2.27
CA ASP A 79 27.58 1.77 -3.71
C ASP A 79 26.93 0.56 -4.37
N ILE A 80 26.51 0.74 -5.62
CA ILE A 80 25.87 -0.29 -6.43
C ILE A 80 26.78 -0.58 -7.63
N ILE A 81 26.97 -1.87 -7.94
CA ILE A 81 27.71 -2.33 -9.11
C ILE A 81 26.70 -3.01 -10.04
N PHE A 82 26.44 -2.38 -11.18
CA PHE A 82 25.59 -2.90 -12.24
C PHE A 82 26.33 -3.97 -13.06
N ILE A 83 25.67 -5.12 -13.21
CA ILE A 83 26.09 -6.25 -14.03
C ILE A 83 24.99 -6.50 -15.06
N SER A 84 25.34 -6.36 -16.33
CA SER A 84 24.35 -6.32 -17.41
C SER A 84 23.99 -7.70 -17.94
N PHE A 85 22.69 -7.90 -18.11
CA PHE A 85 22.08 -9.01 -18.86
C PHE A 85 21.79 -8.64 -20.33
N ASP A 86 22.23 -7.46 -20.79
CA ASP A 86 22.07 -7.07 -22.19
C ASP A 86 22.94 -7.93 -23.11
N HIS A 87 22.45 -8.16 -24.32
CA HIS A 87 23.13 -9.00 -25.31
C HIS A 87 24.20 -8.25 -26.10
N ASP A 88 24.18 -6.92 -26.05
CA ASP A 88 25.09 -6.05 -26.77
C ASP A 88 25.41 -4.76 -25.99
N GLU A 89 26.50 -4.11 -26.40
CA GLU A 89 27.03 -2.93 -25.74
C GLU A 89 26.10 -1.71 -25.84
N ASN A 90 25.27 -1.62 -26.89
CA ASN A 90 24.33 -0.51 -27.04
C ASN A 90 23.20 -0.62 -26.02
N GLY A 91 22.63 -1.82 -25.84
CA GLY A 91 21.66 -2.11 -24.78
C GLY A 91 22.20 -1.76 -23.40
N PHE A 92 23.43 -2.20 -23.12
CA PHE A 92 24.15 -1.86 -21.88
C PHE A 92 24.28 -0.34 -21.67
N LYS A 93 24.81 0.39 -22.67
CA LYS A 93 25.03 1.83 -22.58
C LYS A 93 23.73 2.60 -22.36
N GLU A 94 22.67 2.22 -23.07
CA GLU A 94 21.36 2.88 -22.94
C GLU A 94 20.78 2.67 -21.53
N HIS A 95 20.93 1.47 -20.96
CA HIS A 95 20.45 1.18 -19.60
C HIS A 95 21.28 1.92 -18.55
N PHE A 96 22.61 1.89 -18.69
CA PHE A 96 23.54 2.45 -17.71
C PHE A 96 23.51 3.98 -17.67
N LYS A 97 23.13 4.65 -18.77
CA LYS A 97 23.13 6.12 -18.90
C LYS A 97 22.44 6.88 -17.76
N ASN A 98 21.38 6.31 -17.18
CA ASN A 98 20.59 6.94 -16.12
C ASN A 98 20.92 6.41 -14.72
N MET A 99 21.96 5.59 -14.58
CA MET A 99 22.37 4.99 -13.32
C MET A 99 23.49 5.83 -12.66
N PRO A 100 23.30 6.35 -11.43
CA PRO A 100 24.28 7.20 -10.74
C PRO A 100 25.41 6.41 -10.03
N TRP A 101 25.49 5.11 -10.28
CA TRP A 101 26.39 4.17 -9.61
C TRP A 101 27.34 3.50 -10.62
N LEU A 102 28.07 2.48 -10.18
CA LEU A 102 29.14 1.85 -10.96
C LEU A 102 28.62 0.70 -11.82
N ALA A 103 29.36 0.32 -12.86
CA ALA A 103 29.07 -0.85 -13.68
C ALA A 103 30.34 -1.65 -13.99
N ILE A 104 30.17 -2.96 -14.19
CA ILE A 104 31.21 -3.78 -14.81
C ILE A 104 31.27 -3.45 -16.31
N PRO A 105 32.47 -3.29 -16.90
CA PRO A 105 32.61 -3.11 -18.34
C PRO A 105 31.90 -4.21 -19.13
N PHE A 106 31.28 -3.83 -20.25
CA PHE A 106 30.47 -4.78 -21.02
C PHE A 106 31.31 -5.91 -21.61
N ASP A 107 31.19 -7.10 -21.04
CA ASP A 107 31.74 -8.35 -21.55
C ASP A 107 30.74 -9.49 -21.27
N VAL A 108 30.15 -10.03 -22.33
CA VAL A 108 29.12 -11.08 -22.25
C VAL A 108 29.63 -12.34 -21.55
N ASN A 109 30.90 -12.70 -21.72
CA ASN A 109 31.47 -13.89 -21.07
C ASN A 109 31.73 -13.65 -19.59
N LEU A 110 32.24 -12.47 -19.24
CA LEU A 110 32.42 -12.07 -17.84
C LEU A 110 31.08 -11.99 -17.10
N HIS A 111 30.09 -11.34 -17.70
CA HIS A 111 28.75 -11.24 -17.13
C HIS A 111 28.14 -12.62 -16.90
N ARG A 112 28.27 -13.55 -17.86
CA ARG A 112 27.80 -14.94 -17.70
C ARG A 112 28.46 -15.63 -16.51
N ARG A 113 29.80 -15.53 -16.36
CA ARG A 113 30.50 -16.11 -15.19
C ARG A 113 29.99 -15.54 -13.88
N LEU A 114 29.75 -14.23 -13.81
CA LEU A 114 29.23 -13.58 -12.61
C LEU A 114 27.78 -14.00 -12.32
N ILE A 115 26.93 -14.10 -13.33
CA ILE A 115 25.56 -14.59 -13.21
C ILE A 115 25.55 -16.00 -12.63
N ASP A 116 26.40 -16.90 -13.17
CA ASP A 116 26.51 -18.28 -12.71
C ASP A 116 27.06 -18.34 -11.27
N ARG A 117 28.08 -17.53 -10.95
CA ARG A 117 28.71 -17.47 -9.62
C ARG A 117 27.76 -17.01 -8.52
N TYR A 118 26.91 -16.02 -8.82
CA TYR A 118 25.94 -15.48 -7.88
C TYR A 118 24.57 -16.14 -7.97
N HIS A 119 24.43 -17.21 -8.77
CA HIS A 119 23.20 -17.98 -8.95
C HIS A 119 21.98 -17.12 -9.31
N VAL A 120 22.17 -16.19 -10.26
CA VAL A 120 21.12 -15.25 -10.65
C VAL A 120 20.26 -15.83 -11.78
N ASP A 121 19.12 -16.39 -11.41
CA ASP A 121 18.19 -17.02 -12.36
C ASP A 121 17.13 -16.05 -12.93
N ARG A 122 16.97 -14.87 -12.33
CA ARG A 122 15.94 -13.88 -12.69
C ARG A 122 16.47 -12.45 -12.57
N ILE A 123 15.92 -11.55 -13.39
CA ILE A 123 16.18 -10.11 -13.33
C ILE A 123 14.87 -9.30 -13.19
N PRO A 124 14.89 -8.15 -12.49
CA PRO A 124 16.03 -7.61 -11.77
C PRO A 124 16.38 -8.47 -10.54
N SER A 125 17.67 -8.57 -10.23
CA SER A 125 18.15 -9.13 -8.97
C SER A 125 19.07 -8.11 -8.30
N PHE A 126 18.88 -7.89 -7.01
CA PHE A 126 19.66 -6.95 -6.21
C PHE A 126 20.22 -7.72 -5.02
N LEU A 127 21.54 -7.72 -4.86
CA LEU A 127 22.24 -8.56 -3.88
C LEU A 127 23.17 -7.69 -3.03
N PRO A 128 22.85 -7.45 -1.73
CA PRO A 128 23.75 -6.83 -0.79
C PRO A 128 24.87 -7.80 -0.48
N LEU A 129 26.10 -7.35 -0.64
CA LEU A 129 27.27 -8.12 -0.26
C LEU A 129 27.59 -7.79 1.21
N CYS A 130 26.72 -8.24 2.11
CA CYS A 130 26.88 -8.11 3.56
C CYS A 130 27.34 -9.43 4.19
N SER A 131 27.91 -9.35 5.40
CA SER A 131 28.56 -10.46 6.10
C SER A 131 27.64 -11.58 6.59
N GLU A 132 26.35 -11.30 6.73
CA GLU A 132 25.33 -12.30 6.97
C GLU A 132 25.03 -12.94 5.61
N GLY A 133 25.55 -14.15 5.40
CA GLY A 133 25.63 -14.82 4.11
C GLY A 133 24.39 -14.64 3.24
N ILE A 134 24.63 -14.45 1.94
CA ILE A 134 23.64 -14.25 0.88
C ILE A 134 22.44 -15.17 1.12
N ALA A 135 21.40 -14.64 1.75
CA ALA A 135 20.14 -15.35 1.90
C ALA A 135 19.43 -15.20 0.54
N VAL A 136 19.71 -16.14 -0.37
CA VAL A 136 19.18 -16.21 -1.74
C VAL A 136 17.64 -16.37 -1.78
N GLU A 137 16.96 -16.39 -0.63
CA GLU A 137 15.52 -16.68 -0.52
C GLU A 137 14.62 -15.46 -0.18
N GLU A 138 15.16 -14.27 0.06
CA GLU A 138 14.34 -13.09 0.41
C GLU A 138 14.09 -12.16 -0.80
N ASP A 139 12.82 -11.79 -1.03
CA ASP A 139 12.40 -10.83 -2.06
C ASP A 139 12.84 -9.41 -1.70
N LEU A 140 14.12 -9.12 -1.94
CA LEU A 140 14.72 -7.83 -1.65
C LEU A 140 14.22 -6.72 -2.58
N ILE A 141 13.84 -7.06 -3.82
CA ILE A 141 13.23 -6.11 -4.74
C ILE A 141 11.93 -5.62 -4.13
N GLY A 142 11.02 -6.53 -3.77
CA GLY A 142 9.78 -6.18 -3.09
C GLY A 142 10.01 -5.40 -1.79
N PHE A 143 11.01 -5.78 -0.98
CA PHE A 143 11.36 -5.04 0.23
C PHE A 143 11.82 -3.59 -0.04
N ILE A 144 12.54 -3.35 -1.13
CA ILE A 144 12.93 -1.99 -1.56
C ILE A 144 11.73 -1.23 -2.14
N GLU A 145 10.88 -1.88 -2.93
CA GLU A 145 9.64 -1.27 -3.44
C GLU A 145 8.75 -0.81 -2.26
N ASP A 146 8.64 -1.65 -1.23
CA ASP A 146 7.82 -1.43 -0.04
C ASP A 146 8.36 -0.35 0.90
N TYR A 147 9.68 -0.31 1.15
CA TYR A 147 10.28 0.55 2.20
C TYR A 147 11.39 1.48 1.71
N GLY A 148 11.95 1.26 0.52
CA GLY A 148 12.87 2.16 -0.19
C GLY A 148 14.09 2.48 0.66
N ALA A 149 14.39 3.76 0.89
CA ALA A 149 15.57 4.14 1.67
C ALA A 149 15.58 3.57 3.11
N GLU A 150 14.41 3.32 3.70
CA GLU A 150 14.32 2.72 5.03
C GLU A 150 14.71 1.23 5.05
N ALA A 151 14.66 0.56 3.89
CA ALA A 151 15.08 -0.84 3.76
C ALA A 151 16.57 -1.03 4.04
N PHE A 152 17.39 0.01 3.89
CA PHE A 152 18.81 -0.03 4.23
C PHE A 152 19.00 -0.30 5.75
N PRO A 153 19.93 -1.18 6.17
CA PRO A 153 21.03 -1.79 5.42
C PRO A 153 20.72 -3.13 4.72
N PHE A 154 19.47 -3.38 4.35
CA PHE A 154 19.03 -4.58 3.62
C PHE A 154 19.29 -5.88 4.38
N THR A 155 19.28 -5.82 5.71
CA THR A 155 19.43 -7.00 6.57
C THR A 155 18.07 -7.57 6.93
N ARG A 156 18.03 -8.88 7.19
CA ARG A 156 16.82 -9.54 7.70
C ARG A 156 16.32 -8.89 8.99
N LYS A 157 17.23 -8.54 9.91
CA LYS A 157 16.88 -7.80 11.14
C LYS A 157 16.15 -6.50 10.82
N ARG A 158 16.65 -5.71 9.85
CA ARG A 158 16.00 -4.46 9.45
C ARG A 158 14.63 -4.70 8.83
N GLN A 159 14.48 -5.76 8.04
CA GLN A 159 13.19 -6.14 7.47
C GLN A 159 12.18 -6.52 8.56
N GLU A 160 12.59 -7.32 9.55
CA GLU A 160 11.74 -7.70 10.68
C GLU A 160 11.35 -6.48 11.53
N GLU A 161 12.27 -5.53 11.77
CA GLU A 161 12.00 -4.26 12.45
C GLU A 161 10.93 -3.44 11.73
N LEU A 162 11.07 -3.25 10.41
CA LEU A 162 10.13 -2.46 9.62
C LEU A 162 8.74 -3.10 9.56
N LYS A 163 8.67 -4.43 9.38
CA LYS A 163 7.41 -5.18 9.46
C LYS A 163 6.74 -5.06 10.84
N ALA A 164 7.53 -5.04 11.92
CA ALA A 164 7.01 -4.83 13.26
C ALA A 164 6.46 -3.41 13.45
N ILE A 165 7.15 -2.39 12.91
CA ILE A 165 6.68 -0.99 12.91
C ILE A 165 5.33 -0.89 12.19
N ASP A 166 5.18 -1.52 11.02
CA ASP A 166 3.91 -1.51 10.29
C ASP A 166 2.79 -2.19 11.05
N LYS A 167 3.08 -3.32 11.70
CA LYS A 167 2.09 -4.01 12.52
C LYS A 167 1.62 -3.13 13.68
N ILE A 168 2.52 -2.39 14.31
CA ILE A 168 2.17 -1.41 15.35
C ILE A 168 1.31 -0.30 14.73
N LYS A 169 1.72 0.28 13.60
CA LYS A 169 0.92 1.32 12.90
C LYS A 169 -0.47 0.83 12.50
N HIS A 170 -0.58 -0.43 12.08
CA HIS A 170 -1.85 -1.04 11.73
C HIS A 170 -2.79 -1.19 12.93
N GLN A 171 -2.25 -1.58 14.10
CA GLN A 171 -3.04 -1.91 15.29
C GLN A 171 -3.30 -0.69 16.19
N GLU A 172 -2.32 0.20 16.28
CA GLU A 172 -2.25 1.27 17.29
C GLU A 172 -1.89 2.63 16.69
N GLY A 173 -1.56 2.69 15.40
CA GLY A 173 -1.11 3.91 14.74
C GLY A 173 -2.16 5.00 14.84
N ASN A 174 -1.75 6.16 15.34
CA ASN A 174 -2.59 7.34 15.34
C ASN A 174 -2.55 8.03 13.97
N LEU A 175 -3.53 8.90 13.73
CA LEU A 175 -3.73 9.59 12.47
C LEU A 175 -2.47 10.34 12.00
N GLU A 176 -1.77 11.05 12.89
CA GLU A 176 -0.57 11.79 12.52
C GLU A 176 0.60 10.86 12.17
N GLU A 177 0.80 9.75 12.87
CA GLU A 177 1.84 8.77 12.54
C GLU A 177 1.60 8.04 11.21
N LEU A 178 0.33 7.94 10.82
CA LEU A 178 -0.10 7.35 9.55
C LEU A 178 -0.01 8.36 8.40
N LEU A 179 -0.40 9.61 8.63
CA LEU A 179 -0.53 10.60 7.57
C LEU A 179 0.65 11.56 7.45
N ALA A 180 1.51 11.73 8.46
CA ALA A 180 2.70 12.57 8.35
C ALA A 180 3.89 11.80 7.77
N HIS A 181 4.73 12.48 6.99
CA HIS A 181 5.91 11.86 6.38
C HIS A 181 7.00 12.91 6.11
N GLU A 182 8.24 12.62 6.52
CA GLU A 182 9.43 13.47 6.28
C GLU A 182 9.22 14.99 6.50
N GLY A 183 8.49 15.34 7.56
CA GLY A 183 8.20 16.74 7.91
C GLY A 183 6.93 17.32 7.28
N ARG A 184 6.26 16.61 6.36
CA ARG A 184 4.91 16.95 5.90
C ARG A 184 3.91 16.73 7.03
N ASN A 185 3.13 17.76 7.32
CA ASN A 185 2.08 17.80 8.34
C ASN A 185 0.74 18.31 7.80
N PHE A 186 0.51 18.16 6.49
CA PHE A 186 -0.71 18.57 5.80
C PHE A 186 -1.19 17.50 4.82
N VAL A 187 -2.47 17.55 4.48
CA VAL A 187 -3.09 16.92 3.30
C VAL A 187 -3.53 18.01 2.32
N ILE A 188 -3.99 17.65 1.12
CA ILE A 188 -4.41 18.64 0.11
C ILE A 188 -5.90 18.54 -0.20
N SER A 189 -6.53 19.67 -0.53
CA SER A 189 -7.91 19.71 -1.05
C SER A 189 -7.97 19.46 -2.57
N GLU A 190 -9.18 19.42 -3.12
CA GLU A 190 -9.44 19.32 -4.57
C GLU A 190 -8.80 20.46 -5.40
N GLU A 191 -8.57 21.62 -4.78
CA GLU A 191 -7.90 22.79 -5.37
C GLU A 191 -6.40 22.81 -5.06
N HIS A 192 -5.84 21.69 -4.59
CA HIS A 192 -4.44 21.54 -4.17
C HIS A 192 -4.01 22.51 -3.06
N ARG A 193 -4.96 23.00 -2.26
CA ARG A 193 -4.64 23.81 -1.07
C ARG A 193 -4.23 22.90 0.08
N GLU A 194 -3.16 23.28 0.76
CA GLU A 194 -2.69 22.56 1.95
C GLU A 194 -3.67 22.74 3.12
N VAL A 195 -4.03 21.63 3.75
CA VAL A 195 -4.89 21.54 4.93
C VAL A 195 -4.09 20.85 6.03
N PRO A 196 -3.75 21.55 7.13
CA PRO A 196 -2.99 20.97 8.24
C PRO A 196 -3.67 19.73 8.84
N LEU A 197 -2.89 18.71 9.20
CA LEU A 197 -3.41 17.50 9.86
C LEU A 197 -4.12 17.81 11.19
N LEU A 198 -3.79 18.93 11.83
CA LEU A 198 -4.45 19.38 13.06
C LEU A 198 -5.96 19.64 12.86
N GLU A 199 -6.40 19.99 11.65
CA GLU A 199 -7.82 20.19 11.31
C GLU A 199 -8.62 18.88 11.22
N LEU A 200 -7.92 17.74 11.23
CA LEU A 200 -8.51 16.40 11.24
C LEU A 200 -8.70 15.84 12.65
N VAL A 201 -8.09 16.48 13.66
CA VAL A 201 -8.13 16.00 15.04
C VAL A 201 -9.55 16.05 15.60
N GLY A 202 -9.98 14.95 16.21
CA GLY A 202 -11.31 14.82 16.79
C GLY A 202 -12.41 14.47 15.77
N LYS A 203 -12.07 14.34 14.48
CA LYS A 203 -12.97 13.82 13.46
C LYS A 203 -12.77 12.31 13.29
N THR A 204 -13.83 11.63 12.87
CA THR A 204 -13.74 10.31 12.27
C THR A 204 -13.22 10.47 10.83
N ILE A 205 -12.17 9.74 10.48
CA ILE A 205 -11.51 9.84 9.18
C ILE A 205 -11.73 8.57 8.38
N GLY A 206 -12.20 8.70 7.14
CA GLY A 206 -12.19 7.62 6.15
C GLY A 206 -10.95 7.70 5.27
N LEU A 207 -10.02 6.75 5.39
CA LEU A 207 -8.93 6.57 4.43
C LEU A 207 -9.47 5.84 3.20
N TYR A 208 -9.69 6.58 2.12
CA TYR A 208 -10.30 6.05 0.90
C TYR A 208 -9.24 5.70 -0.15
N PHE A 209 -8.97 4.41 -0.31
CA PHE A 209 -8.05 3.88 -1.31
C PHE A 209 -8.76 3.70 -2.64
N CYS A 210 -8.37 4.48 -3.65
CA CYS A 210 -9.06 4.48 -4.94
C CYS A 210 -8.14 4.87 -6.10
N ALA A 211 -8.67 4.74 -7.31
CA ALA A 211 -8.02 5.20 -8.53
C ALA A 211 -9.06 5.55 -9.59
N HIS A 212 -8.74 6.52 -10.42
CA HIS A 212 -9.53 6.95 -11.57
C HIS A 212 -9.62 5.86 -12.64
N TRP A 213 -8.57 5.08 -12.86
CA TRP A 213 -8.57 4.03 -13.88
C TRP A 213 -9.48 2.84 -13.54
N SER A 214 -10.05 2.78 -12.33
CA SER A 214 -10.79 1.62 -11.80
C SER A 214 -12.31 1.80 -11.87
N PRO A 215 -13.04 1.05 -12.72
CA PRO A 215 -14.50 1.13 -12.80
C PRO A 215 -15.25 0.81 -11.49
N PRO A 216 -14.84 -0.20 -10.68
CA PRO A 216 -15.42 -0.41 -9.37
C PRO A 216 -15.28 0.79 -8.43
N CYS A 217 -14.19 1.57 -8.54
CA CYS A 217 -14.02 2.80 -7.76
C CYS A 217 -15.07 3.83 -8.13
N HIS A 218 -15.35 4.07 -9.42
CA HIS A 218 -16.39 5.03 -9.82
C HIS A 218 -17.76 4.70 -9.21
N ALA A 219 -18.18 3.44 -9.28
CA ALA A 219 -19.46 3.00 -8.72
C ALA A 219 -19.55 3.20 -7.20
N PHE A 220 -18.45 2.97 -6.47
CA PHE A 220 -18.40 3.17 -5.03
C PHE A 220 -18.29 4.66 -4.65
N THR A 221 -17.49 5.44 -5.38
CA THR A 221 -17.32 6.89 -5.16
C THR A 221 -18.66 7.60 -5.17
N THR A 222 -19.56 7.30 -6.11
CA THR A 222 -20.91 7.91 -6.14
C THR A 222 -21.65 7.70 -4.81
N ARG A 223 -21.64 6.47 -4.28
CA ARG A 223 -22.29 6.15 -3.00
C ARG A 223 -21.60 6.81 -1.81
N LEU A 224 -20.27 6.84 -1.85
CA LEU A 224 -19.46 7.47 -0.80
C LEU A 224 -19.72 8.98 -0.75
N THR A 225 -19.84 9.65 -1.90
CA THR A 225 -20.18 11.07 -1.99
C THR A 225 -21.56 11.37 -1.42
N GLU A 226 -22.57 10.54 -1.72
CA GLU A 226 -23.90 10.67 -1.12
C GLU A 226 -23.85 10.52 0.41
N ALA A 227 -23.14 9.51 0.91
CA ALA A 227 -22.98 9.30 2.34
C ALA A 227 -22.24 10.46 3.01
N TYR A 228 -21.15 10.91 2.42
CA TYR A 228 -20.33 12.02 2.89
C TYR A 228 -21.13 13.32 2.99
N ASN A 229 -21.84 13.69 1.93
CA ASN A 229 -22.67 14.90 1.91
C ASN A 229 -23.77 14.87 2.98
N ASN A 230 -24.40 13.71 3.20
CA ASN A 230 -25.38 13.56 4.28
C ASN A 230 -24.74 13.76 5.66
N LEU A 231 -23.56 13.20 5.91
CA LEU A 231 -22.85 13.35 7.18
C LEU A 231 -22.41 14.80 7.44
N LEU A 232 -22.07 15.55 6.39
CA LEU A 232 -21.75 16.98 6.51
C LEU A 232 -22.93 17.87 6.93
N THR A 233 -24.18 17.39 6.80
CA THR A 233 -25.38 18.13 7.26
C THR A 233 -25.61 18.01 8.76
N THR A 234 -24.91 17.09 9.44
CA THR A 234 -24.98 16.93 10.90
C THR A 234 -24.29 18.10 11.61
N LYS A 235 -24.77 18.49 12.79
CA LYS A 235 -24.30 19.69 13.51
C LYS A 235 -22.82 19.64 13.89
N ASP A 236 -22.25 18.44 14.07
CA ASP A 236 -20.88 18.27 14.56
C ASP A 236 -19.82 18.17 13.44
N LYS A 237 -20.21 17.98 12.16
CA LYS A 237 -19.28 17.80 11.01
C LYS A 237 -18.06 16.94 11.36
N SER A 238 -18.31 15.86 12.08
CA SER A 238 -17.27 15.04 12.71
C SER A 238 -16.73 13.95 11.80
N PHE A 239 -16.91 14.06 10.48
CA PHE A 239 -16.47 13.08 9.49
C PHE A 239 -15.74 13.75 8.34
N GLU A 240 -14.58 13.22 7.97
CA GLU A 240 -13.76 13.67 6.84
C GLU A 240 -13.21 12.45 6.09
N ILE A 241 -12.93 12.61 4.80
CA ILE A 241 -12.28 11.58 3.98
C ILE A 241 -10.91 12.08 3.54
N VAL A 242 -9.91 11.19 3.62
CA VAL A 242 -8.59 11.40 3.03
C VAL A 242 -8.39 10.35 1.95
N MET A 243 -8.35 10.79 0.70
CA MET A 243 -8.09 9.96 -0.46
C MET A 243 -6.63 9.52 -0.48
N ILE A 244 -6.45 8.20 -0.56
CA ILE A 244 -5.17 7.54 -0.79
C ILE A 244 -5.17 7.04 -2.23
N SER A 245 -4.62 7.85 -3.13
CA SER A 245 -4.63 7.53 -4.56
C SER A 245 -3.68 6.36 -4.89
N THR A 246 -4.18 5.47 -5.74
CA THR A 246 -3.46 4.39 -6.41
C THR A 246 -3.42 4.61 -7.93
N ASP A 247 -3.61 5.87 -8.35
CA ASP A 247 -3.47 6.30 -9.74
C ASP A 247 -2.03 6.08 -10.25
N ARG A 248 -1.88 5.91 -11.56
CA ARG A 248 -0.59 5.51 -12.16
C ARG A 248 0.30 6.70 -12.48
N ASP A 249 -0.30 7.87 -12.63
CA ASP A 249 0.40 9.12 -12.89
C ASP A 249 -0.35 10.32 -12.30
N LEU A 250 0.35 11.45 -12.22
CA LEU A 250 -0.18 12.70 -11.70
C LEU A 250 -1.40 13.22 -12.49
N LYS A 251 -1.53 12.86 -13.78
CA LYS A 251 -2.65 13.28 -14.62
C LYS A 251 -3.92 12.54 -14.21
N GLU A 252 -3.86 11.22 -14.05
CA GLU A 252 -4.95 10.41 -13.52
C GLU A 252 -5.36 10.86 -12.12
N PHE A 253 -4.38 11.10 -11.23
CA PHE A 253 -4.61 11.65 -9.90
C PHE A 253 -5.39 12.97 -9.93
N ASN A 254 -4.97 13.92 -10.76
CA ASN A 254 -5.60 15.23 -10.84
C ASN A 254 -7.06 15.12 -11.33
N VAL A 255 -7.36 14.22 -12.28
CA VAL A 255 -8.75 13.97 -12.68
C VAL A 255 -9.55 13.34 -11.54
N ASN A 256 -8.93 12.44 -10.78
CA ASN A 256 -9.56 11.76 -9.65
C ASN A 256 -9.94 12.74 -8.54
N ILE A 257 -8.97 13.52 -8.05
CA ILE A 257 -9.16 14.44 -6.91
C ILE A 257 -10.16 15.55 -7.24
N SER A 258 -10.13 16.11 -8.45
CA SER A 258 -11.09 17.16 -8.86
C SER A 258 -12.53 16.67 -9.01
N SER A 259 -12.77 15.35 -8.91
CA SER A 259 -14.12 14.77 -8.94
C SER A 259 -14.69 14.48 -7.55
N MET A 260 -13.93 14.75 -6.49
CA MET A 260 -14.23 14.32 -5.12
C MET A 260 -14.17 15.50 -4.13
N PRO A 261 -15.15 15.63 -3.21
CA PRO A 261 -15.27 16.80 -2.33
C PRO A 261 -14.39 16.75 -1.07
N TRP A 262 -13.39 15.86 -1.04
CA TRP A 262 -12.62 15.53 0.17
C TRP A 262 -11.12 15.68 -0.05
N LEU A 263 -10.35 15.50 1.03
CA LEU A 263 -8.91 15.73 1.05
C LEU A 263 -8.15 14.54 0.43
N ALA A 264 -6.87 14.72 0.15
CA ALA A 264 -6.00 13.69 -0.38
C ALA A 264 -4.57 13.80 0.14
N ILE A 265 -3.85 12.67 0.16
CA ILE A 265 -2.39 12.70 0.27
C ILE A 265 -1.81 13.15 -1.08
N PRO A 266 -0.83 14.08 -1.10
CA PRO A 266 -0.19 14.51 -2.34
C PRO A 266 0.30 13.34 -3.19
N TYR A 267 0.18 13.45 -4.51
CA TYR A 267 0.51 12.35 -5.40
C TYR A 267 1.97 11.90 -5.29
N GLU A 268 2.94 12.80 -5.18
CA GLU A 268 4.35 12.39 -5.06
C GLU A 268 4.72 11.86 -3.66
N ASP A 269 3.80 11.90 -2.70
CA ASP A 269 4.08 11.46 -1.34
C ASP A 269 3.94 9.94 -1.19
N ARG A 270 5.02 9.32 -0.69
CA ARG A 270 5.11 7.87 -0.51
C ARG A 270 4.15 7.30 0.53
N THR A 271 3.63 8.13 1.43
CA THR A 271 2.62 7.74 2.42
C THR A 271 1.44 7.01 1.75
N ARG A 272 1.11 7.31 0.49
CA ARG A 272 0.09 6.55 -0.26
C ARG A 272 0.41 5.06 -0.37
N HIS A 273 1.66 4.75 -0.73
CA HIS A 273 2.16 3.38 -0.84
C HIS A 273 2.32 2.74 0.54
N ASP A 274 2.84 3.47 1.52
CA ASP A 274 2.98 2.99 2.89
C ASP A 274 1.63 2.60 3.50
N LEU A 275 0.60 3.41 3.30
CA LEU A 275 -0.74 3.11 3.81
C LEU A 275 -1.35 1.90 3.11
N CYS A 276 -1.13 1.71 1.81
CA CYS A 276 -1.56 0.49 1.12
C CYS A 276 -0.91 -0.77 1.73
N ARG A 277 0.38 -0.68 2.05
CA ARG A 277 1.16 -1.75 2.68
C ARG A 277 0.74 -2.01 4.14
N ILE A 278 0.70 -0.97 4.97
CA ILE A 278 0.32 -1.04 6.40
C ILE A 278 -1.08 -1.63 6.57
N PHE A 279 -2.03 -1.26 5.72
CA PHE A 279 -3.41 -1.73 5.78
C PHE A 279 -3.69 -2.97 4.91
N ASP A 280 -2.65 -3.56 4.31
CA ASP A 280 -2.72 -4.75 3.45
C ASP A 280 -3.77 -4.62 2.31
N ILE A 281 -3.85 -3.44 1.70
CA ILE A 281 -4.82 -3.14 0.66
C ILE A 281 -4.42 -3.83 -0.65
N LYS A 282 -5.03 -4.98 -0.93
CA LYS A 282 -4.79 -5.77 -2.15
C LYS A 282 -5.57 -5.30 -3.38
N GLY A 283 -6.58 -4.46 -3.20
CA GLY A 283 -7.43 -4.02 -4.29
C GLY A 283 -8.29 -2.82 -3.90
N VAL A 284 -8.69 -2.06 -4.93
CA VAL A 284 -9.49 -0.85 -4.81
C VAL A 284 -10.89 -1.05 -5.44
N PRO A 285 -11.95 -0.39 -4.94
CA PRO A 285 -11.94 0.56 -3.83
C PRO A 285 -11.84 -0.14 -2.46
N ALA A 286 -11.17 0.52 -1.51
CA ALA A 286 -11.16 0.14 -0.09
C ALA A 286 -11.33 1.39 0.79
N LEU A 287 -11.93 1.25 1.96
CA LEU A 287 -12.17 2.35 2.88
C LEU A 287 -11.90 1.87 4.31
N VAL A 288 -10.89 2.45 4.94
CA VAL A 288 -10.53 2.20 6.35
C VAL A 288 -11.01 3.37 7.19
N LEU A 289 -11.65 3.09 8.33
CA LEU A 289 -12.23 4.08 9.22
C LEU A 289 -11.36 4.24 10.46
N ILE A 290 -11.01 5.48 10.77
CA ILE A 290 -10.24 5.90 11.95
C ILE A 290 -11.14 6.78 12.81
N GLY A 291 -11.16 6.54 14.11
CA GLY A 291 -12.00 7.26 15.06
C GLY A 291 -11.47 8.63 15.46
N PRO A 292 -12.30 9.42 16.17
CA PRO A 292 -11.88 10.67 16.81
C PRO A 292 -10.72 10.51 17.79
N ASP A 293 -10.61 9.32 18.41
CA ASP A 293 -9.52 8.89 19.28
C ASP A 293 -8.26 8.46 18.51
N ARG A 294 -8.29 8.61 17.18
CA ARG A 294 -7.21 8.34 16.23
C ARG A 294 -6.89 6.87 16.04
N LYS A 295 -7.74 5.95 16.49
CA LYS A 295 -7.54 4.51 16.32
C LYS A 295 -8.33 3.97 15.14
N VAL A 296 -7.85 2.89 14.53
CA VAL A 296 -8.58 2.17 13.48
C VAL A 296 -9.82 1.54 14.10
N ILE A 297 -11.00 1.91 13.59
CA ILE A 297 -12.27 1.35 14.05
C ILE A 297 -12.73 0.21 13.14
N ASN A 298 -12.58 0.37 11.81
CA ASN A 298 -13.08 -0.64 10.87
C ASN A 298 -12.25 -0.64 9.58
N MET A 299 -11.77 -1.82 9.18
CA MET A 299 -10.97 -2.02 7.97
C MET A 299 -11.82 -2.21 6.69
N ASN A 300 -13.12 -2.44 6.84
CA ASN A 300 -14.09 -2.75 5.79
C ASN A 300 -15.19 -1.68 5.67
N GLY A 301 -14.85 -0.40 5.87
CA GLY A 301 -15.78 0.73 5.75
C GLY A 301 -16.50 0.77 4.40
N ARG A 302 -15.90 0.22 3.34
CA ARG A 302 -16.54 0.09 2.01
C ARG A 302 -17.82 -0.73 2.09
N LEU A 303 -17.79 -1.84 2.82
CA LEU A 303 -18.96 -2.70 2.99
C LEU A 303 -20.05 -1.95 3.77
N LEU A 304 -19.66 -1.24 4.83
CA LEU A 304 -20.59 -0.46 5.65
C LEU A 304 -21.31 0.62 4.85
N ILE A 305 -20.58 1.44 4.11
CA ILE A 305 -21.17 2.46 3.24
C ILE A 305 -22.05 1.81 2.17
N SER A 306 -21.63 0.67 1.62
CA SER A 306 -22.40 -0.02 0.58
C SER A 306 -23.75 -0.55 1.07
N LEU A 307 -23.80 -0.97 2.34
CA LEU A 307 -24.98 -1.55 3.00
C LEU A 307 -25.87 -0.47 3.63
N TYR A 308 -25.28 0.44 4.41
CA TYR A 308 -25.99 1.37 5.29
C TYR A 308 -25.95 2.83 4.83
N GLY A 309 -25.11 3.18 3.85
CA GLY A 309 -24.90 4.56 3.42
C GLY A 309 -24.44 5.45 4.57
N ALA A 310 -25.00 6.65 4.69
CA ALA A 310 -24.70 7.56 5.80
C ALA A 310 -25.06 6.99 7.18
N ASN A 311 -26.03 6.07 7.26
CA ASN A 311 -26.44 5.46 8.53
C ASN A 311 -25.40 4.48 9.10
N ALA A 312 -24.31 4.20 8.36
CA ALA A 312 -23.14 3.54 8.91
C ALA A 312 -22.51 4.36 10.06
N PHE A 313 -22.83 5.65 10.17
CA PHE A 313 -22.27 6.55 11.18
C PHE A 313 -23.36 7.22 12.02
N PRO A 314 -23.17 7.31 13.35
CA PRO A 314 -22.08 6.71 14.13
C PRO A 314 -22.17 5.17 14.16
N LEU A 315 -21.02 4.49 14.25
CA LEU A 315 -20.90 3.01 14.15
C LEU A 315 -21.69 2.24 15.22
N GLU A 316 -22.21 2.93 16.22
CA GLU A 316 -23.17 2.41 17.20
C GLU A 316 -24.42 1.83 16.53
N ILE A 317 -24.86 2.42 15.41
CA ILE A 317 -26.00 1.93 14.61
C ILE A 317 -25.65 0.61 13.93
N GLU A 318 -24.41 0.42 13.46
CA GLU A 318 -23.96 -0.85 12.89
C GLU A 318 -23.97 -1.95 13.95
N VAL A 319 -23.41 -1.69 15.13
CA VAL A 319 -23.42 -2.65 16.24
C VAL A 319 -24.85 -2.99 16.65
N ALA A 320 -25.73 -1.99 16.73
CA ALA A 320 -27.14 -2.20 17.04
C ALA A 320 -27.85 -3.04 15.97
N LEU A 321 -27.67 -2.73 14.69
CA LEU A 321 -28.25 -3.50 13.58
C LEU A 321 -27.68 -4.92 13.51
N ARG A 322 -26.39 -5.11 13.75
CA ARG A 322 -25.77 -6.44 13.80
C ARG A 322 -26.34 -7.26 14.96
N ASN A 323 -26.44 -6.67 16.15
CA ASN A 323 -27.04 -7.33 17.31
C ASN A 323 -28.53 -7.65 17.08
N GLU A 324 -29.27 -6.77 16.40
CA GLU A 324 -30.66 -7.01 15.98
C GLU A 324 -30.74 -8.19 15.01
N GLY A 325 -29.89 -8.23 13.98
CA GLY A 325 -29.82 -9.32 13.02
C GLY A 325 -29.45 -10.67 13.64
N ASP A 326 -28.44 -10.68 14.52
CA ASP A 326 -28.01 -11.87 15.26
C ASP A 326 -29.11 -12.40 16.21
N ALA A 327 -30.05 -11.53 16.62
CA ALA A 327 -31.21 -11.91 17.44
C ALA A 327 -32.42 -12.41 16.62
N LEU A 328 -32.41 -12.22 15.30
CA LEU A 328 -33.48 -12.63 14.39
C LEU A 328 -33.19 -14.03 13.80
N PRO A 329 -34.22 -14.84 13.51
CA PRO A 329 -34.01 -16.13 12.85
C PRO A 329 -33.52 -15.94 11.41
N HIS A 330 -32.54 -16.73 10.95
CA HIS A 330 -32.03 -16.63 9.58
C HIS A 330 -33.05 -17.00 8.50
N GLN A 331 -34.04 -17.83 8.84
CA GLN A 331 -35.10 -18.26 7.94
C GLN A 331 -36.39 -18.48 8.72
N LEU A 332 -37.52 -18.23 8.08
CA LEU A 332 -38.83 -18.53 8.66
C LEU A 332 -39.87 -18.84 7.59
N LYS A 333 -40.94 -19.50 8.03
CA LYS A 333 -42.15 -19.68 7.23
C LYS A 333 -43.21 -18.70 7.73
N ASP A 334 -43.73 -17.89 6.82
CA ASP A 334 -44.87 -17.02 7.10
C ASP A 334 -46.18 -17.76 6.80
N VAL A 335 -47.24 -17.49 7.56
CA VAL A 335 -48.53 -18.18 7.37
C VAL A 335 -49.26 -17.69 6.11
N LYS A 336 -48.96 -16.46 5.67
CA LYS A 336 -49.57 -15.81 4.52
C LYS A 336 -48.68 -15.91 3.27
N HIS A 337 -47.56 -16.62 3.36
CA HIS A 337 -46.64 -16.81 2.24
C HIS A 337 -46.11 -18.25 2.17
N GLU A 338 -46.22 -18.87 1.00
CA GLU A 338 -45.93 -20.30 0.83
C GLU A 338 -44.43 -20.64 0.91
N HIS A 339 -43.57 -19.73 0.43
CA HIS A 339 -42.13 -19.95 0.41
C HIS A 339 -41.47 -19.60 1.75
N VAL A 340 -40.29 -20.20 1.98
CA VAL A 340 -39.45 -19.84 3.12
C VAL A 340 -38.85 -18.46 2.87
N LEU A 341 -39.05 -17.55 3.82
CA LEU A 341 -38.41 -16.25 3.82
C LEU A 341 -37.03 -16.34 4.46
N LYS A 342 -36.06 -15.67 3.87
CA LYS A 342 -34.70 -15.56 4.41
C LYS A 342 -34.51 -14.17 4.98
N LEU A 343 -33.83 -14.10 6.12
CA LEU A 343 -33.38 -12.83 6.65
C LEU A 343 -32.26 -12.30 5.77
N ASP A 344 -32.47 -11.12 5.20
CA ASP A 344 -31.45 -10.43 4.40
C ASP A 344 -31.46 -8.93 4.68
N MET A 345 -30.39 -8.28 4.24
CA MET A 345 -30.10 -6.86 4.36
C MET A 345 -30.58 -6.13 3.10
N ALA A 346 -31.75 -5.50 3.18
CA ALA A 346 -32.35 -4.73 2.10
C ALA A 346 -32.14 -3.21 2.27
N LYS A 347 -31.69 -2.55 1.20
CA LYS A 347 -31.47 -1.09 1.21
C LYS A 347 -32.77 -0.30 1.37
N ALA A 348 -33.81 -0.78 0.72
CA ALA A 348 -35.18 -0.31 0.85
C ALA A 348 -36.10 -1.40 0.30
N TYR A 349 -37.26 -1.56 0.91
CA TYR A 349 -38.32 -2.45 0.46
C TYR A 349 -39.67 -1.89 0.91
N VAL A 350 -40.76 -2.44 0.38
CA VAL A 350 -42.11 -2.16 0.89
C VAL A 350 -42.60 -3.43 1.54
N CYS A 351 -42.90 -3.38 2.83
CA CYS A 351 -43.39 -4.57 3.52
C CYS A 351 -44.76 -4.96 2.98
N ASP A 352 -44.91 -6.22 2.57
CA ASP A 352 -46.13 -6.74 1.99
C ASP A 352 -47.29 -6.86 2.97
N PHE A 353 -46.99 -6.94 4.27
CA PHE A 353 -48.01 -6.96 5.30
C PHE A 353 -48.55 -5.55 5.59
N CYS A 354 -47.70 -4.62 6.01
CA CYS A 354 -48.15 -3.30 6.48
C CYS A 354 -48.15 -2.21 5.40
N LYS A 355 -47.64 -2.51 4.20
CA LYS A 355 -47.49 -1.61 3.05
C LYS A 355 -46.70 -0.33 3.32
N LYS A 356 -45.87 -0.33 4.38
CA LYS A 356 -44.93 0.76 4.70
C LYS A 356 -43.53 0.41 4.20
N GLN A 357 -42.75 1.45 3.93
CA GLN A 357 -41.34 1.30 3.57
C GLN A 357 -40.54 0.70 4.73
N GLY A 358 -39.63 -0.22 4.42
CA GLY A 358 -38.61 -0.78 5.31
C GLY A 358 -37.21 -0.52 4.80
N LYS A 359 -36.24 -0.62 5.70
CA LYS A 359 -34.80 -0.56 5.43
C LYS A 359 -34.06 -1.52 6.36
N PHE A 360 -32.86 -1.94 5.96
CA PHE A 360 -31.99 -2.88 6.67
C PHE A 360 -32.58 -4.29 6.70
N TRP A 361 -32.90 -4.85 7.85
CA TRP A 361 -33.39 -6.22 7.94
C TRP A 361 -34.75 -6.40 7.29
N ALA A 362 -34.84 -7.39 6.40
CA ALA A 362 -36.06 -7.83 5.75
C ALA A 362 -36.12 -9.36 5.76
N PHE A 363 -37.31 -9.92 5.87
CA PHE A 363 -37.57 -11.30 5.52
C PHE A 363 -38.04 -11.36 4.09
N SER A 364 -37.16 -11.79 3.19
CA SER A 364 -37.36 -11.75 1.75
C SER A 364 -37.49 -13.15 1.17
N CYS A 365 -38.36 -13.29 0.16
CA CYS A 365 -38.53 -14.53 -0.57
C CYS A 365 -37.63 -14.55 -1.81
N ASP A 366 -36.82 -15.60 -1.98
CA ASP A 366 -35.97 -15.74 -3.18
C ASP A 366 -36.77 -16.15 -4.43
N VAL A 367 -38.02 -16.60 -4.27
CA VAL A 367 -38.86 -17.14 -5.36
C VAL A 367 -39.78 -16.06 -5.94
N CYS A 368 -40.19 -15.10 -5.12
CA CYS A 368 -41.07 -14.02 -5.54
C CYS A 368 -40.78 -12.74 -4.74
N ASP A 369 -41.21 -11.60 -5.25
CA ASP A 369 -40.98 -10.27 -4.66
C ASP A 369 -41.88 -10.04 -3.43
N TYR A 370 -41.67 -10.82 -2.38
CA TYR A 370 -42.41 -10.76 -1.12
C TYR A 370 -41.46 -10.45 0.03
N ASP A 371 -41.68 -9.31 0.68
CA ASP A 371 -40.81 -8.79 1.75
C ASP A 371 -41.59 -8.43 3.01
N LEU A 372 -41.06 -8.81 4.17
CA LEU A 372 -41.64 -8.46 5.48
C LEU A 372 -40.66 -7.70 6.38
N HIS A 373 -41.18 -6.73 7.13
CA HIS A 373 -40.45 -6.20 8.29
C HIS A 373 -40.28 -7.31 9.33
N PRO A 374 -39.13 -7.37 10.05
CA PRO A 374 -38.95 -8.30 11.15
C PRO A 374 -40.09 -8.28 12.18
N ASN A 375 -40.58 -7.09 12.53
CA ASN A 375 -41.69 -6.91 13.46
C ASN A 375 -43.08 -7.28 12.89
N CYS A 376 -43.22 -7.31 11.56
CA CYS A 376 -44.49 -7.68 10.91
C CYS A 376 -44.69 -9.20 10.87
N VAL A 377 -43.62 -9.98 10.96
CA VAL A 377 -43.69 -11.45 11.00
C VAL A 377 -44.45 -11.95 12.23
N GLN A 378 -44.16 -11.42 13.41
CA GLN A 378 -44.81 -11.86 14.66
C GLN A 378 -46.30 -11.48 14.71
N GLN A 379 -46.68 -10.39 14.04
CA GLN A 379 -48.08 -9.93 13.96
C GLN A 379 -48.93 -10.76 12.97
N CYS A 380 -48.29 -11.53 12.08
CA CYS A 380 -48.97 -12.46 11.19
C CYS A 380 -49.30 -13.82 11.87
N GLN A 381 -48.72 -14.11 13.04
CA GLN A 381 -48.92 -15.36 13.77
C GLN A 381 -50.06 -15.32 14.82
N GLN A 382 -50.73 -14.16 14.97
CA GLN A 382 -51.93 -13.97 15.80
C GLN A 382 -53.20 -13.90 14.94
#